data_AF-A0A949AQ10-F1
#
_entry.id   AF-A0A949AQ10-F1
#
_cell.length_a   1.000
_cell.length_b   1.000
_cell.length_c   1.000
_cell.angle_alpha   90.00
_cell.angle_beta   90.00
_cell.angle_gamma   90.00
#
_symmetry.space_group_name_H-M   'P 1'
#
loop_
_entity.id
_entity.type
_entity.pdbx_description
1 polymer ?
#
loop_
_entity_poly.entity_id
_entity_poly.type
_entity_poly.pdbx_seq_one_letter_code
_entity_poly.pdbx_strand_id
1 'polypeptide(L)'
;MEKFEKIEKVQIPDEDVPNWIKSLQKEGFSSEEMNLVLENLNLTYKKAKNPDFIKQELEKIKKYYKKKHNKILTLEEIEYFKKGIENKLED
;
A
#
# COMPACT_ATOMS: atom_id res chain seq x y z
N MET A 1 1.71 33.58 1.89
CA MET A 1 1.24 32.35 1.21
C MET A 1 2.31 31.31 1.43
N GLU A 2 2.13 30.49 2.46
CA GLU A 2 3.08 29.45 2.82
C GLU A 2 3.12 28.37 1.74
N LYS A 3 4.34 27.96 1.44
CA LYS A 3 4.68 26.95 0.44
C LYS A 3 4.23 25.61 0.99
N PHE A 4 3.27 24.96 0.33
CA PHE A 4 3.03 23.53 0.50
C PHE A 4 4.24 22.78 -0.07
N GLU A 5 5.25 22.58 0.77
CA GLU A 5 6.42 21.78 0.44
C GLU A 5 5.97 20.33 0.20
N LYS A 6 6.10 19.89 -1.06
CA LYS A 6 6.19 18.50 -1.50
C LYS A 6 5.32 17.51 -0.73
N ILE A 7 4.00 17.62 -0.86
CA ILE A 7 3.15 16.44 -0.67
C ILE A 7 3.57 15.46 -1.77
N GLU A 8 4.24 14.36 -1.40
CA GLU A 8 4.46 13.23 -2.30
C GLU A 8 3.13 12.91 -2.98
N LYS A 9 3.09 12.91 -4.32
CA LYS A 9 1.87 12.70 -5.15
C LYS A 9 0.85 11.85 -4.41
N VAL A 10 -0.28 12.45 -4.05
CA VAL A 10 -1.38 11.76 -3.37
C VAL A 10 -1.78 10.55 -4.24
N GLN A 11 -1.62 9.36 -3.68
CA GLN A 11 -1.95 8.05 -4.24
C GLN A 11 -3.38 7.61 -3.87
N ILE A 12 -3.99 8.32 -2.91
CA ILE A 12 -5.42 8.22 -2.60
C ILE A 12 -6.18 8.69 -3.86
N PRO A 13 -7.17 7.93 -4.36
CA PRO A 13 -8.04 8.39 -5.44
C PRO A 13 -8.65 9.76 -5.13
N ASP A 14 -8.69 10.66 -6.11
CA ASP A 14 -9.23 12.02 -5.93
C ASP A 14 -10.69 12.02 -5.47
N GLU A 15 -11.44 10.96 -5.79
CA GLU A 15 -12.82 10.71 -5.35
C GLU A 15 -12.94 10.29 -3.87
N ASP A 16 -11.89 9.72 -3.30
CA ASP A 16 -11.88 9.19 -1.93
C ASP A 16 -11.43 10.25 -0.91
N VAL A 17 -10.53 11.16 -1.30
CA VAL A 17 -10.00 12.21 -0.39
C VAL A 17 -11.10 13.04 0.28
N PRO A 18 -12.13 13.53 -0.44
CA PRO A 18 -13.21 14.31 0.19
C PRO A 18 -14.07 13.48 1.15
N ASN A 19 -14.22 12.18 0.92
CA ASN A 19 -14.99 11.29 1.79
C ASN A 19 -14.23 11.01 3.09
N TRP A 20 -12.92 10.79 3.01
CA TRP A 20 -12.06 10.65 4.20
C TRP A 20 -12.06 11.91 5.06
N ILE A 21 -11.92 13.09 4.44
CA ILE A 21 -11.96 14.37 5.16
C ILE A 21 -13.29 14.55 5.88
N LYS A 22 -14.43 14.28 5.21
CA LYS A 22 -15.76 14.38 5.84
C LYS A 22 -15.94 13.42 7.01
N SER A 23 -15.47 12.18 6.88
CA SER A 23 -15.54 11.18 7.95
C SER A 23 -14.72 11.61 9.16
N LEU A 24 -13.49 12.07 8.97
CA LEU A 24 -12.62 12.50 10.06
C LEU A 24 -13.14 13.77 10.75
N GLN A 25 -13.69 14.72 9.99
CA GLN A 25 -14.35 15.90 10.55
C GLN A 25 -15.56 15.53 11.40
N LYS A 26 -16.36 14.54 10.97
CA LYS A 26 -17.54 14.07 11.72
C LYS A 26 -17.15 13.41 13.05
N GLU A 27 -16.02 12.73 13.09
CA GLU A 27 -15.45 12.12 14.29
C GLU A 27 -14.73 13.12 15.21
N GLY A 28 -14.65 14.41 14.81
CA GLY A 28 -14.12 15.48 15.65
C GLY A 28 -12.59 15.64 15.61
N PHE A 29 -11.92 15.06 14.61
CA PHE A 29 -10.47 15.21 14.45
C PHE A 29 -10.09 16.67 14.13
N SER A 30 -9.00 17.14 14.73
CA SER A 30 -8.39 18.42 14.39
C SER A 30 -7.73 18.39 13.01
N SER A 31 -7.45 19.56 12.43
CA SER A 31 -6.78 19.66 11.13
C SER A 31 -5.39 19.00 11.11
N GLU A 32 -4.68 19.04 12.24
CA GLU A 32 -3.35 18.42 12.36
C GLU A 32 -3.45 16.89 12.38
N GLU A 33 -4.41 16.34 13.13
CA GLU A 33 -4.64 14.89 13.17
C GLU A 33 -5.17 14.35 11.83
N MET A 34 -6.04 15.11 11.15
CA MET A 34 -6.51 14.74 9.82
C MET A 34 -5.37 14.65 8.80
N ASN A 35 -4.41 15.59 8.84
CA ASN A 35 -3.25 15.55 7.97
C ASN A 35 -2.38 14.32 8.22
N LEU A 36 -2.13 13.97 9.49
CA LEU A 36 -1.39 12.75 9.86
C LEU A 36 -2.09 11.48 9.38
N VAL A 37 -3.41 11.41 9.51
CA VAL A 37 -4.21 10.27 9.04
C VAL A 37 -4.17 10.17 7.51
N LEU A 38 -4.31 11.29 6.81
CA LEU A 38 -4.25 11.33 5.34
C LEU A 38 -2.86 11.00 4.80
N GLU A 39 -1.78 11.41 5.46
CA GLU A 39 -0.41 10.99 5.11
C GLU A 39 -0.22 9.49 5.27
N ASN A 40 -0.69 8.91 6.37
CA ASN A 40 -0.63 7.47 6.58
C ASN A 40 -1.46 6.69 5.56
N LEU A 41 -2.68 7.15 5.25
CA LEU A 41 -3.51 6.60 4.18
C LEU A 41 -2.77 6.68 2.84
N ASN A 42 -2.17 7.82 2.52
CA ASN A 42 -1.42 8.01 1.29
C ASN A 42 -0.25 7.01 1.16
N LEU A 43 0.49 6.76 2.25
CA LEU A 43 1.54 5.75 2.29
C LEU A 43 1.00 4.32 2.12
N THR A 44 -0.15 4.01 2.70
CA THR A 44 -0.81 2.71 2.54
C THR A 44 -1.27 2.49 1.11
N TYR A 45 -1.94 3.48 0.49
CA TYR A 45 -2.30 3.44 -0.93
C TYR A 45 -1.06 3.34 -1.84
N LYS A 46 0.04 4.05 -1.50
CA LYS A 46 1.32 3.93 -2.22
C LYS A 46 1.93 2.53 -2.12
N LYS A 47 1.80 1.85 -0.98
CA LYS A 47 2.25 0.47 -0.78
C LYS A 47 1.36 -0.53 -1.53
N ALA A 48 0.03 -0.34 -1.46
CA ALA A 48 -0.94 -1.22 -2.11
C ALA A 48 -0.94 -1.10 -3.64
N LYS A 49 -0.77 0.11 -4.18
CA LYS A 49 -0.73 0.38 -5.63
C LYS A 49 0.62 0.14 -6.28
N ASN A 50 1.65 -0.34 -5.56
CA ASN A 50 2.96 -0.53 -6.16
C ASN A 50 3.10 -1.95 -6.75
N PRO A 51 2.99 -2.16 -8.08
CA PRO A 51 3.27 -3.45 -8.71
C PRO A 51 4.69 -3.96 -8.40
N ASP A 52 5.62 -3.07 -8.04
CA ASP A 52 6.94 -3.47 -7.56
C ASP A 52 6.92 -4.13 -6.17
N PHE A 53 5.93 -3.84 -5.31
CA PHE A 53 5.82 -4.49 -4.01
C PHE A 53 5.48 -5.98 -4.17
N ILE A 54 4.45 -6.30 -4.95
CA ILE A 54 4.07 -7.69 -5.25
C ILE A 54 5.25 -8.43 -5.90
N LYS A 55 5.94 -7.77 -6.84
CA LYS A 55 7.12 -8.33 -7.50
C LYS A 55 8.28 -8.55 -6.52
N GLN A 56 8.55 -7.61 -5.62
CA GLN A 56 9.62 -7.72 -4.60
C GLN A 56 9.33 -8.83 -3.59
N GLU A 57 8.09 -8.94 -3.11
CA GLU A 57 7.67 -10.00 -2.20
C GLU A 57 7.75 -11.38 -2.88
N LEU A 58 7.30 -11.49 -4.13
CA LEU A 58 7.47 -12.72 -4.93
C LEU A 58 8.94 -13.10 -5.09
N GLU A 59 9.83 -12.14 -5.35
CA GLU A 59 11.27 -12.40 -5.46
C GLU A 59 11.89 -12.84 -4.12
N LYS A 60 11.44 -12.30 -2.98
CA LYS A 60 11.86 -12.77 -1.65
C LYS A 60 11.44 -14.23 -1.42
N ILE A 61 10.20 -14.57 -1.76
CA ILE A 61 9.67 -15.93 -1.64
C ILE A 61 10.46 -16.90 -2.54
N LYS A 62 10.68 -16.54 -3.82
CA LYS A 62 11.50 -17.35 -4.74
C LYS A 62 12.91 -17.59 -4.21
N LYS A 63 13.57 -16.54 -3.71
CA LYS A 63 14.93 -16.64 -3.12
C LYS A 63 14.94 -17.54 -1.89
N TYR A 64 13.95 -17.45 -1.02
CA TYR A 64 13.83 -18.30 0.17
C TYR A 64 13.67 -19.78 -0.20
N TYR A 65 12.76 -20.11 -1.13
CA TYR A 65 12.56 -21.49 -1.56
C TYR A 65 13.78 -22.07 -2.27
N LYS A 66 14.44 -21.27 -3.12
CA LYS A 66 15.70 -21.68 -3.74
C LYS A 66 16.80 -21.92 -2.70
N LYS A 67 16.95 -21.04 -1.71
CA LYS A 67 18.01 -21.15 -0.70
C LYS A 67 17.77 -22.27 0.31
N LYS A 68 16.54 -22.45 0.78
CA LYS A 68 16.21 -23.37 1.89
C LYS A 68 15.83 -24.76 1.40
N HIS A 69 15.19 -24.86 0.23
CA HIS A 69 14.63 -26.10 -0.28
C HIS A 69 15.26 -26.54 -1.61
N ASN A 70 16.24 -25.79 -2.14
CA ASN A 70 16.79 -25.97 -3.49
C ASN A 70 15.70 -26.09 -4.58
N LYS A 71 14.58 -25.41 -4.36
CA LYS A 71 13.37 -25.51 -5.19
C LYS A 71 13.16 -24.24 -6.00
N ILE A 72 12.88 -24.41 -7.28
CA ILE A 72 12.35 -23.35 -8.15
C ILE A 72 10.83 -23.49 -8.17
N LEU A 73 10.12 -22.41 -7.87
CA LEU A 73 8.66 -22.41 -7.84
C LEU A 73 8.08 -22.53 -9.25
N THR A 74 6.99 -23.28 -9.39
CA THR A 74 6.24 -23.37 -10.65
C THR A 74 5.39 -22.10 -10.88
N LEU A 75 4.86 -21.95 -12.09
CA LEU A 75 3.96 -20.82 -12.40
C LEU A 75 2.70 -20.84 -11.52
N GLU A 76 2.14 -22.03 -11.24
CA GLU A 76 0.97 -22.18 -10.37
C GLU A 76 1.27 -21.76 -8.93
N GLU A 77 2.44 -22.13 -8.41
CA GLU A 77 2.87 -21.72 -7.06
C GLU A 77 3.14 -20.23 -6.98
N ILE A 78 3.76 -19.65 -8.01
CA ILE A 78 3.98 -18.19 -8.10
C ILE A 78 2.64 -17.45 -8.10
N GLU A 79 1.66 -17.93 -8.86
CA GLU A 79 0.32 -17.33 -8.91
C GLU A 79 -0.42 -17.47 -7.58
N TYR A 80 -0.27 -18.62 -6.90
CA TYR A 80 -0.80 -18.82 -5.54
C TYR A 80 -0.22 -17.81 -4.55
N PHE A 81 1.10 -17.62 -4.53
CA PHE A 81 1.73 -16.64 -3.64
C PHE A 81 1.37 -15.21 -4.01
N LYS A 82 1.26 -14.90 -5.31
CA LYS A 82 0.84 -13.59 -5.79
C LYS A 82 -0.54 -13.21 -5.26
N LYS A 83 -1.52 -14.10 -5.40
CA LYS A 83 -2.87 -13.91 -4.86
C LYS A 83 -2.87 -13.75 -3.33
N GLY A 84 -2.03 -14.52 -2.63
CA GLY A 84 -1.87 -14.39 -1.19
C GLY A 84 -1.27 -13.04 -0.76
N ILE A 85 -0.42 -12.42 -1.58
CA ILE A 85 0.12 -11.08 -1.34
C ILE A 85 -0.94 -10.03 -1.67
N GLU A 86 -1.67 -10.20 -2.78
CA GLU A 86 -2.77 -9.31 -3.19
C GLU A 86 -3.88 -9.26 -2.13
N ASN A 87 -4.35 -10.40 -1.63
CA ASN A 87 -5.36 -10.46 -0.57
C ASN A 87 -4.91 -9.76 0.73
N LYS A 88 -3.63 -9.79 1.07
CA LYS A 88 -3.07 -9.10 2.24
C LYS A 88 -2.99 -7.57 2.08
N LEU A 89 -3.17 -7.06 0.87
CA LEU A 89 -3.26 -5.62 0.62
C LEU A 89 -4.70 -5.11 0.68
N GLU A 90 -5.68 -6.02 0.68
CA GLU A 90 -7.12 -5.71 0.77
C GLU A 90 -7.65 -5.78 2.22
N ASP A 91 -6.91 -6.41 3.15
CA ASP A 91 -7.13 -6.43 4.61
C ASP A 91 -6.41 -5.29 5.34
#